data_AF-Q0VKG4-F1
#
_entry.id   AF-Q0VKG4-F1
#
_cell.length_a   1.000
_cell.length_b   1.000
_cell.length_c   1.000
_cell.angle_alpha   90.00
_cell.angle_beta   90.00
_cell.angle_gamma   90.00
#
_symmetry.space_group_name_H-M   'P 1'
#
loop_
_entity.id
_entity.type
_entity.pdbx_description
1 polymer ?
#
loop_
_entity_poly.entity_id
_entity_poly.type
_entity_poly.pdbx_seq_one_letter_code
_entity_poly.pdbx_strand_id
1 'polypeptide(L)'
;LQAQGYALPDYPETVTTDAEKETRARYDKVKGSAVNPVLREGNSDRRAPLSVKNYARKHPHKMGAWAADSKSHVAHMSNGDFYGSEKAVQIEAADAVKIELVGKDGSTTVLKEKTSALAGEILDSAVLSKNALRAFIAAEIEDAKKKGVLLSV
;
A
#
# COMPACT_ATOMS: atom_id res chain seq x y z
N LEU A 1 -0.47 22.55 -18.48
CA LEU A 1 -0.02 23.74 -17.72
C LEU A 1 1.05 24.51 -18.49
N GLN A 2 2.20 23.90 -18.84
CA GLN A 2 3.22 24.58 -19.67
C GLN A 2 2.66 25.09 -21.01
N ALA A 3 1.89 24.27 -21.74
CA ALA A 3 1.21 24.69 -22.98
C ALA A 3 0.19 25.84 -22.81
N GLN A 4 -0.18 26.18 -21.56
CA GLN A 4 -1.07 27.29 -21.22
C GLN A 4 -0.30 28.50 -20.65
N GLY A 5 1.03 28.51 -20.73
CA GLY A 5 1.88 29.62 -20.28
C GLY A 5 2.40 29.53 -18.84
N TYR A 6 2.13 28.44 -18.11
CA TYR A 6 2.68 28.25 -16.77
C TYR A 6 4.10 27.67 -16.84
N ALA A 7 5.10 28.47 -16.46
CA ALA A 7 6.51 28.09 -16.45
C ALA A 7 6.87 27.11 -15.32
N LEU A 8 6.30 25.91 -15.36
CA LEU A 8 6.61 24.82 -14.44
C LEU A 8 7.80 24.00 -14.97
N PRO A 9 8.69 23.48 -14.09
CA PRO A 9 9.72 22.55 -14.51
C PRO A 9 9.12 21.19 -14.93
N ASP A 10 9.84 20.43 -15.75
CA ASP A 10 9.44 19.05 -16.07
C ASP A 10 9.60 18.12 -14.86
N TYR A 11 8.87 17.00 -14.87
CA TYR A 11 9.06 15.95 -13.86
C TYR A 11 10.30 15.12 -14.21
N PRO A 12 11.34 15.07 -13.35
CA PRO A 12 12.54 14.31 -13.64
C PRO A 12 12.35 12.81 -13.31
N GLU A 13 12.22 12.00 -14.36
CA GLU A 13 12.09 10.54 -14.23
C GLU A 13 13.36 9.89 -13.65
N THR A 14 14.51 10.42 -14.04
CA THR A 14 15.83 10.08 -13.48
C THR A 14 16.43 11.33 -12.84
N VAL A 15 16.96 11.22 -11.62
CA VAL A 15 17.56 12.32 -10.89
C VAL A 15 19.07 12.22 -10.97
N THR A 16 19.71 13.22 -11.55
CA THR A 16 21.17 13.32 -11.69
C THR A 16 21.74 14.58 -11.04
N THR A 17 20.89 15.55 -10.70
CA THR A 17 21.28 16.81 -10.05
C THR A 17 20.47 17.11 -8.79
N ASP A 18 21.00 17.97 -7.91
CA ASP A 18 20.30 18.41 -6.71
C ASP A 18 19.02 19.21 -7.03
N ALA A 19 19.01 19.97 -8.13
CA ALA A 19 17.85 20.72 -8.59
C ALA A 19 16.70 19.77 -9.05
N GLU A 20 17.04 18.68 -9.74
CA GLU A 20 16.08 17.63 -10.11
C GLU A 20 15.58 16.90 -8.87
N LYS A 21 16.44 16.65 -7.88
CA LYS A 21 16.05 16.02 -6.61
C LYS A 21 15.01 16.86 -5.87
N GLU A 22 15.22 18.16 -5.77
CA GLU A 22 14.29 19.11 -5.16
C GLU A 22 12.97 19.17 -5.94
N THR A 23 13.05 19.30 -7.27
CA THR A 23 11.87 19.37 -8.16
C THR A 23 11.02 18.11 -8.04
N ARG A 24 11.67 16.93 -8.08
CA ARG A 24 11.01 15.65 -7.89
C ARG A 24 10.33 15.57 -6.53
N ALA A 25 11.02 16.00 -5.46
CA ALA A 25 10.47 15.97 -4.12
C ALA A 25 9.20 16.84 -3.98
N ARG A 26 9.13 17.99 -4.66
CA ARG A 26 7.91 18.81 -4.69
C ARG A 26 6.78 18.12 -5.45
N TYR A 27 7.04 17.59 -6.64
CA TYR A 27 6.02 16.84 -7.39
C TYR A 27 5.55 15.58 -6.67
N ASP A 28 6.46 14.89 -5.99
CA ASP A 28 6.19 13.65 -5.26
C ASP A 28 5.28 13.88 -4.04
N LYS A 29 5.21 15.11 -3.51
CA LYS A 29 4.23 15.52 -2.49
C LYS A 29 2.83 15.76 -3.06
N VAL A 30 2.72 16.05 -4.35
CA VAL A 30 1.44 16.36 -5.03
C VAL A 30 0.83 15.11 -5.67
N LYS A 31 1.67 14.17 -6.12
CA LYS A 31 1.20 12.92 -6.75
C LYS A 31 0.55 11.97 -5.74
N GLY A 32 -0.26 11.03 -6.24
CA GLY A 32 -0.88 10.00 -5.43
C GLY A 32 -2.00 10.53 -4.52
N SER A 33 -2.22 9.88 -3.37
CA SER A 33 -3.26 10.30 -2.42
C SER A 33 -2.76 11.44 -1.52
N ALA A 34 -2.53 12.62 -2.09
CA ALA A 34 -2.04 13.79 -1.34
C ALA A 34 -3.14 14.53 -0.55
N VAL A 35 -4.41 14.37 -0.95
CA VAL A 35 -5.54 15.12 -0.34
C VAL A 35 -6.14 14.39 0.86
N ASN A 36 -6.40 13.07 0.75
CA ASN A 36 -7.07 12.33 1.83
C ASN A 36 -6.32 12.37 3.18
N PRO A 37 -4.98 12.23 3.24
CA PRO A 37 -4.24 12.31 4.50
C PRO A 37 -4.32 13.68 5.18
N VAL A 38 -4.70 14.74 4.46
CA VAL A 38 -4.86 16.09 5.00
C VAL A 38 -6.29 16.36 5.49
N LEU A 39 -7.28 15.77 4.82
CA LEU A 39 -8.70 16.05 5.12
C LEU A 39 -9.31 15.07 6.13
N ARG A 40 -8.74 13.88 6.32
CA ARG A 40 -9.29 12.81 7.17
C ARG A 40 -8.78 12.87 8.60
N GLU A 41 -9.01 13.99 9.26
CA GLU A 41 -8.70 14.22 10.68
C GLU A 41 -9.75 13.57 11.61
N GLY A 42 -10.06 12.30 11.34
CA GLY A 42 -11.09 11.54 12.04
C GLY A 42 -11.36 10.17 11.43
N ASN A 43 -12.20 9.39 12.10
CA ASN A 43 -12.57 8.05 11.63
C ASN A 43 -13.64 8.09 10.52
N SER A 44 -13.84 6.96 9.84
CA SER A 44 -14.81 6.84 8.75
C SER A 44 -16.13 6.21 9.21
N ASP A 45 -17.25 6.92 9.09
CA ASP A 45 -18.60 6.35 9.01
C ASP A 45 -19.00 6.19 7.54
N ARG A 46 -18.99 4.95 7.03
CA ARG A 46 -19.33 4.66 5.64
C ARG A 46 -20.49 3.68 5.56
N ARG A 47 -21.60 4.14 4.98
CA ARG A 47 -22.83 3.35 4.79
C ARG A 47 -23.57 3.77 3.53
N ALA A 48 -24.27 2.83 2.90
CA ALA A 48 -25.13 3.13 1.76
C ALA A 48 -26.34 3.97 2.23
N PRO A 49 -26.64 5.14 1.63
CA PRO A 49 -27.82 5.91 1.98
C PRO A 49 -29.12 5.12 1.74
N LEU A 50 -30.13 5.31 2.58
CA LEU A 50 -31.41 4.60 2.47
C LEU A 50 -32.10 4.87 1.12
N SER A 51 -32.04 6.11 0.61
CA SER A 51 -32.56 6.48 -0.70
C SER A 51 -31.91 5.67 -1.83
N VAL A 52 -30.58 5.57 -1.82
CA VAL A 52 -29.81 4.77 -2.78
C VAL A 52 -30.13 3.28 -2.66
N LYS A 53 -30.23 2.75 -1.43
CA LYS A 53 -30.60 1.34 -1.21
C LYS A 53 -32.01 1.03 -1.69
N ASN A 54 -32.98 1.91 -1.43
CA ASN A 54 -34.36 1.78 -1.91
C ASN A 54 -34.43 1.83 -3.43
N TYR A 55 -33.67 2.74 -4.06
CA TYR A 55 -33.55 2.82 -5.51
C TYR A 55 -32.98 1.51 -6.09
N ALA A 56 -31.90 0.99 -5.53
CA ALA A 56 -31.30 -0.27 -5.98
C ALA A 56 -32.24 -1.48 -5.84
N ARG A 57 -33.19 -1.48 -4.88
CA ARG A 57 -34.22 -2.53 -4.80
C ARG A 57 -35.27 -2.41 -5.92
N LYS A 58 -35.66 -1.19 -6.28
CA LYS A 58 -36.64 -0.92 -7.36
C LYS A 58 -36.03 -1.08 -8.75
N HIS A 59 -34.72 -0.86 -8.88
CA HIS A 59 -33.95 -0.96 -10.11
C HIS A 59 -32.72 -1.85 -9.89
N PRO A 60 -32.90 -3.17 -9.77
CA PRO A 60 -31.77 -4.09 -9.55
C PRO A 60 -30.76 -3.99 -10.69
N HIS A 61 -29.49 -3.78 -10.35
CA HIS A 61 -28.41 -3.90 -11.32
C HIS A 61 -28.16 -5.37 -11.64
N LYS A 62 -27.55 -5.63 -12.81
CA LYS A 62 -27.24 -6.99 -13.23
C LYS A 62 -26.26 -7.63 -12.23
N MET A 63 -26.62 -8.82 -11.75
CA MET A 63 -25.76 -9.68 -10.95
C MET A 63 -25.48 -10.94 -11.78
N GLY A 64 -24.20 -11.25 -12.01
CA GLY A 64 -23.82 -12.48 -12.69
C GLY A 64 -24.26 -13.70 -11.88
N ALA A 65 -24.77 -14.73 -12.56
CA ALA A 65 -25.11 -15.98 -11.90
C ALA A 65 -23.82 -16.65 -11.38
N TRP A 66 -23.88 -17.19 -10.16
CA TRP A 66 -22.80 -17.97 -9.58
C TRP A 66 -23.06 -19.46 -9.80
N ALA A 67 -22.08 -20.13 -10.38
CA ALA A 67 -22.13 -21.56 -10.61
C ALA A 67 -21.43 -22.31 -9.47
N ALA A 68 -22.01 -23.44 -9.03
CA ALA A 68 -21.46 -24.25 -7.94
C ALA A 68 -20.11 -24.89 -8.28
N ASP A 69 -19.82 -25.02 -9.58
CA ASP A 69 -18.57 -25.52 -10.15
C ASP A 69 -17.58 -24.39 -10.50
N SER A 70 -17.81 -23.16 -10.02
CA SER A 70 -16.88 -22.05 -10.17
C SER A 70 -15.50 -22.40 -9.58
N LYS A 71 -14.46 -22.24 -10.40
CA LYS A 71 -13.06 -22.44 -9.98
C LYS A 71 -12.39 -21.16 -9.50
N SER A 72 -13.11 -20.03 -9.49
CA SER A 72 -12.59 -18.76 -8.98
C SER A 72 -12.28 -18.88 -7.49
N HIS A 73 -11.08 -18.48 -7.09
CA HIS A 73 -10.64 -18.51 -5.71
C HIS A 73 -9.61 -17.40 -5.46
N VAL A 74 -9.41 -17.06 -4.19
CA VAL A 74 -8.31 -16.20 -3.76
C VAL A 74 -7.12 -17.09 -3.43
N ALA A 75 -5.98 -16.80 -4.05
CA ALA A 75 -4.69 -17.31 -3.63
C ALA A 75 -3.97 -16.21 -2.82
N HIS A 76 -3.41 -16.59 -1.67
CA HIS A 76 -2.61 -15.69 -0.84
C HIS A 76 -1.41 -16.43 -0.26
N MET A 77 -0.36 -15.70 0.12
CA MET A 77 0.80 -16.29 0.78
C MET A 77 0.39 -16.94 2.11
N SER A 78 1.01 -18.08 2.45
CA SER A 78 0.81 -18.78 3.72
C SER A 78 1.87 -18.46 4.77
N ASN A 79 2.97 -17.83 4.36
CA ASN A 79 4.07 -17.40 5.21
C ASN A 79 4.94 -16.37 4.47
N GLY A 80 5.81 -15.68 5.22
CA GLY A 80 6.79 -14.74 4.65
C GLY A 80 6.18 -13.46 4.09
N ASP A 81 4.91 -13.19 4.40
CA ASP A 81 4.19 -11.97 4.08
C ASP A 81 4.17 -11.00 5.28
N PHE A 82 3.50 -9.86 5.10
CA PHE A 82 3.36 -8.89 6.18
C PHE A 82 2.61 -9.47 7.37
N TYR A 83 1.52 -10.22 7.14
CA TYR A 83 0.73 -10.83 8.20
C TYR A 83 1.57 -11.79 9.07
N GLY A 84 2.32 -12.70 8.45
CA GLY A 84 3.13 -13.68 9.18
C GLY A 84 4.39 -13.14 9.85
N SER A 85 4.76 -11.88 9.60
CA SER A 85 5.99 -11.27 10.13
C SER A 85 5.75 -10.08 11.07
N GLU A 86 4.50 -9.63 11.19
CA GLU A 86 4.13 -8.45 11.96
C GLU A 86 4.52 -8.58 13.43
N LYS A 87 5.07 -7.50 13.97
CA LYS A 87 5.30 -7.29 15.40
C LYS A 87 4.84 -5.90 15.76
N ALA A 88 4.15 -5.80 16.90
CA ALA A 88 3.64 -4.53 17.40
C ALA A 88 4.09 -4.29 18.84
N VAL A 89 4.18 -3.02 19.20
CA VAL A 89 4.44 -2.55 20.55
C VAL A 89 3.55 -1.35 20.84
N GLN A 90 3.08 -1.25 22.09
CA GLN A 90 2.46 -0.03 22.59
C GLN A 90 3.52 0.81 23.30
N ILE A 91 3.64 2.07 22.92
CA ILE A 91 4.60 3.02 23.49
C ILE A 91 4.09 3.50 24.84
N GLU A 92 4.88 3.31 25.91
CA GLU A 92 4.43 3.67 27.26
C GLU A 92 4.46 5.18 27.53
N ALA A 93 5.51 5.86 27.06
CA ALA A 93 5.72 7.30 27.21
C ALA A 93 6.16 7.91 25.88
N ALA A 94 5.81 9.18 25.65
CA ALA A 94 6.17 9.86 24.41
C ALA A 94 7.69 9.89 24.20
N ASP A 95 8.14 9.44 23.04
CA ASP A 95 9.55 9.32 22.68
C ASP A 95 9.73 9.43 21.15
N ALA A 96 10.94 9.26 20.64
CA ALA A 96 11.22 9.17 19.22
C ALA A 96 12.02 7.91 18.88
N VAL A 97 11.57 7.19 17.84
CA VAL A 97 12.26 6.00 17.34
C VAL A 97 13.07 6.33 16.09
N LYS A 98 14.23 5.68 15.97
CA LYS A 98 15.08 5.67 14.78
C LYS A 98 14.98 4.30 14.11
N ILE A 99 14.86 4.27 12.79
CA ILE A 99 14.80 3.02 12.01
C ILE A 99 16.16 2.82 11.34
N GLU A 100 16.87 1.76 11.71
CA GLU A 100 18.20 1.43 11.20
C GLU A 100 18.26 -0.03 10.70
N LEU A 101 19.06 -0.23 9.66
CA LEU A 101 19.40 -1.54 9.13
C LEU A 101 20.84 -1.87 9.55
N VAL A 102 20.99 -2.93 10.34
CA VAL A 102 22.30 -3.49 10.70
C VAL A 102 22.65 -4.58 9.68
N GLY A 103 23.71 -4.34 8.92
CA GLY A 103 24.27 -5.25 7.93
C GLY A 103 24.90 -6.49 8.56
N LYS A 104 25.01 -7.56 7.78
CA LYS A 104 25.71 -8.79 8.23
C LYS A 104 27.21 -8.57 8.47
N ASP A 105 27.76 -7.52 7.89
CA ASP A 105 29.14 -7.05 8.08
C ASP A 105 29.31 -6.14 9.31
N GLY A 106 28.21 -5.86 10.04
CA GLY A 106 28.19 -4.96 11.19
C GLY A 106 28.04 -3.48 10.84
N SER A 107 27.92 -3.12 9.56
CA SER A 107 27.65 -1.74 9.15
C SER A 107 26.21 -1.33 9.51
N THR A 108 26.01 -0.06 9.87
CA THR A 108 24.66 0.46 10.18
C THR A 108 24.26 1.51 9.15
N THR A 109 23.11 1.32 8.52
CA THR A 109 22.48 2.30 7.62
C THR A 109 21.21 2.84 8.26
N VAL A 110 21.14 4.16 8.47
CA VAL A 110 19.90 4.79 8.95
C VAL A 110 18.91 4.88 7.80
N LEU A 111 17.74 4.26 7.96
CA LEU A 111 16.64 4.31 7.01
C LEU A 111 15.72 5.51 7.29
N LYS A 112 15.52 5.81 8.58
CA LYS A 112 14.76 6.98 9.03
C LYS A 112 15.30 7.48 10.37
N GLU A 113 15.82 8.70 10.36
CA GLU A 113 16.49 9.30 11.52
C GLU A 113 15.57 9.46 12.73
N LYS A 114 14.32 9.88 12.49
CA LYS A 114 13.37 10.19 13.57
C LYS A 114 11.92 9.92 13.17
N THR A 115 11.21 9.24 14.04
CA THR A 115 9.74 9.16 14.06
C THR A 115 9.29 9.43 15.49
N SER A 116 8.62 10.55 15.72
CA SER A 116 8.02 10.84 17.03
C SER A 116 6.86 9.89 17.29
N ALA A 117 6.73 9.42 18.53
CA ALA A 117 5.64 8.57 18.99
C ALA A 117 5.05 9.14 20.29
N LEU A 118 3.74 8.99 20.48
CA LEU A 118 3.00 9.43 21.65
C LEU A 118 2.90 8.32 22.70
N ALA A 119 2.64 8.71 23.95
CA ALA A 119 2.24 7.76 24.98
C ALA A 119 0.92 7.07 24.59
N GLY A 120 0.90 5.74 24.63
CA GLY A 120 -0.22 4.90 24.22
C GLY A 120 -0.29 4.60 22.71
N GLU A 121 0.59 5.19 21.89
CA GLU A 121 0.64 4.92 20.44
C GLU A 121 1.06 3.48 20.16
N ILE A 122 0.46 2.85 19.15
CA ILE A 122 0.85 1.51 18.69
C ILE A 122 1.77 1.68 17.49
N LEU A 123 2.96 1.11 17.57
CA LEU A 123 3.89 1.00 16.44
C LEU A 123 3.97 -0.45 16.00
N ASP A 124 3.80 -0.69 14.71
CA ASP A 124 3.96 -1.99 14.08
C ASP A 124 5.10 -1.99 13.04
N SER A 125 5.67 -3.17 12.83
CA SER A 125 6.65 -3.42 11.78
C SER A 125 6.42 -4.80 11.19
N ALA A 126 6.57 -4.90 9.88
CA ALA A 126 6.40 -6.14 9.13
C ALA A 126 7.31 -6.16 7.90
N VAL A 127 7.59 -7.36 7.37
CA VAL A 127 8.44 -7.53 6.18
C VAL A 127 7.85 -8.55 5.22
N LEU A 128 7.82 -8.18 3.93
CA LEU A 128 7.50 -9.12 2.86
C LEU A 128 8.79 -9.74 2.32
N SER A 129 8.94 -11.05 2.49
CA SER A 129 10.09 -11.78 1.95
C SER A 129 10.01 -11.86 0.44
N LYS A 130 10.93 -11.19 -0.26
CA LYS A 130 11.06 -11.26 -1.73
C LYS A 130 11.17 -12.70 -2.24
N ASN A 131 11.84 -13.58 -1.49
CA ASN A 131 11.99 -14.99 -1.89
C ASN A 131 10.69 -15.77 -1.72
N ALA A 132 9.98 -15.60 -0.60
CA ALA A 132 8.69 -16.25 -0.38
C ALA A 132 7.66 -15.77 -1.41
N LEU A 133 7.61 -14.46 -1.68
CA LEU A 133 6.73 -13.87 -2.68
C LEU A 133 6.98 -14.44 -4.08
N ARG A 134 8.25 -14.53 -4.50
CA ARG A 134 8.60 -15.09 -5.81
C ARG A 134 8.22 -16.57 -5.94
N ALA A 135 8.45 -17.36 -4.89
CA ALA A 135 8.07 -18.76 -4.87
C ALA A 135 6.55 -18.94 -4.93
N PHE A 136 5.81 -18.14 -4.17
CA PHE A 136 4.34 -18.09 -4.20
C PHE A 136 3.82 -17.75 -5.62
N ILE A 137 4.28 -16.64 -6.21
CA ILE A 137 3.84 -16.23 -7.56
C ILE A 137 4.14 -17.32 -8.59
N ALA A 138 5.32 -17.97 -8.53
CA ALA A 138 5.65 -19.06 -9.44
C ALA A 138 4.67 -20.25 -9.31
N ALA A 139 4.37 -20.66 -8.07
CA ALA A 139 3.41 -21.73 -7.81
C ALA A 139 2.00 -21.39 -8.29
N GLU A 140 1.52 -20.16 -8.05
CA GLU A 140 0.18 -19.74 -8.48
C GLU A 140 0.06 -19.57 -10.00
N ILE A 141 1.14 -19.20 -10.70
CA ILE A 141 1.18 -19.21 -12.18
C ILE A 141 1.00 -20.64 -12.70
N GLU A 142 1.73 -21.61 -12.13
CA GLU A 142 1.64 -23.01 -12.53
C GLU A 142 0.27 -23.61 -12.21
N ASP A 143 -0.27 -23.31 -11.03
CA ASP A 143 -1.58 -23.79 -10.59
C ASP A 143 -2.72 -23.21 -11.44
N ALA A 144 -2.70 -21.90 -11.73
CA ALA A 144 -3.67 -21.26 -12.61
C ALA A 144 -3.69 -21.92 -13.99
N LYS A 145 -2.50 -22.17 -14.56
CA LYS A 145 -2.35 -22.88 -15.83
C LYS A 145 -2.86 -24.32 -15.75
N LYS A 146 -2.53 -25.06 -14.69
CA LYS A 146 -2.97 -26.45 -14.48
C LYS A 146 -4.48 -26.56 -14.34
N LYS A 147 -5.12 -25.61 -13.63
CA LYS A 147 -6.57 -25.57 -13.43
C LYS A 147 -7.32 -24.98 -14.64
N GLY A 148 -6.60 -24.34 -15.57
CA GLY A 148 -7.16 -23.69 -16.76
C GLY A 148 -7.95 -22.43 -16.42
N VAL A 149 -7.52 -21.67 -15.41
CA VAL A 149 -8.18 -20.43 -14.97
C VAL A 149 -7.33 -19.21 -15.32
N LEU A 150 -7.97 -18.04 -15.41
CA LEU A 150 -7.27 -16.77 -15.61
C LEU A 150 -6.52 -16.38 -14.34
N LEU A 151 -5.26 -15.99 -14.49
CA LEU A 151 -4.50 -15.36 -13.41
C LEU A 151 -4.74 -13.85 -13.42
N SER A 152 -5.09 -13.29 -12.26
CA SER A 152 -5.27 -11.86 -12.03
C SER A 152 -4.48 -11.42 -10.80
N VAL A 153 -3.92 -10.21 -10.84
CA VAL A 153 -3.17 -9.58 -9.74
C VAL A 153 -3.82 -8.25 -9.40
#